data_AF-A0A7Z9JD78-F1
#
_entry.id   AF-A0A7Z9JD78-F1
#
_cell.length_a   1.000
_cell.length_b   1.000
_cell.length_c   1.000
_cell.angle_alpha   90.00
_cell.angle_beta   90.00
_cell.angle_gamma   90.00
#
_symmetry.space_group_name_H-M   'P 1'
#
loop_
_entity.id
_entity.type
_entity.pdbx_description
1 polymer ?
#
loop_
_entity_poly.entity_id
_entity_poly.type
_entity_poly.pdbx_seq_one_letter_code
_entity_poly.pdbx_strand_id
1 'polypeptide(L)'
;MEKRETLDHTIISLACRLLAHEEDERAGMLNYTISSLLARLSKGEGINYRNINRMIGVLECVKLELYRRLASPYEDEKMQSNGDVY
;
A
#
# COMPACT_ATOMS: atom_id res chain seq x y z
N MET A 1 11.14 -12.70 13.37
CA MET A 1 10.85 -11.41 14.03
C MET A 1 11.82 -10.35 13.53
N GLU A 2 13.13 -10.58 13.72
CA GLU A 2 14.25 -9.71 13.33
C GLU A 2 14.23 -9.15 11.87
N LYS A 3 13.83 -9.96 10.87
CA LYS A 3 13.73 -9.51 9.46
C LYS A 3 12.59 -8.52 9.20
N ARG A 4 11.55 -8.51 10.04
CA ARG A 4 10.44 -7.55 9.92
C ARG A 4 10.80 -6.24 10.62
N GLU A 5 11.43 -6.32 11.78
CA GLU A 5 11.87 -5.15 12.57
C GLU A 5 12.80 -4.21 11.78
N THR A 6 13.73 -4.77 11.00
CA THR A 6 14.61 -3.98 10.13
C THR A 6 13.85 -3.25 9.01
N LEU A 7 12.80 -3.87 8.46
CA LEU A 7 11.93 -3.25 7.47
C LEU A 7 11.01 -2.22 8.11
N ASP A 8 10.51 -2.47 9.31
CA ASP A 8 9.57 -1.60 10.02
C ASP A 8 10.15 -0.20 10.23
N HIS A 9 11.42 -0.08 10.63
CA HIS A 9 12.09 1.22 10.74
C HIS A 9 12.14 1.98 9.40
N THR A 10 12.43 1.27 8.31
CA THR A 10 12.48 1.87 6.97
C THR A 10 11.09 2.29 6.50
N ILE A 11 10.08 1.46 6.77
CA ILE A 11 8.68 1.73 6.44
C ILE A 11 8.17 2.95 7.21
N ILE A 12 8.46 3.04 8.51
CA ILE A 12 8.08 4.19 9.35
C ILE A 12 8.74 5.46 8.80
N SER A 13 10.04 5.42 8.51
CA SER A 13 10.76 6.57 7.94
C SER A 13 10.16 7.01 6.61
N LEU A 14 9.81 6.06 5.74
CA LEU A 14 9.18 6.33 4.45
C LEU A 14 7.76 6.90 4.61
N ALA A 15 6.96 6.36 5.54
CA ALA A 15 5.64 6.86 5.84
C ALA A 15 5.68 8.31 6.35
N CYS A 16 6.60 8.64 7.26
CA CYS A 16 6.80 10.01 7.72
C CYS A 16 7.12 10.97 6.57
N ARG A 17 7.96 10.54 5.61
CA ARG A 17 8.30 11.36 4.43
C ARG A 17 7.09 11.56 3.52
N LEU A 18 6.27 10.54 3.31
CA LEU A 18 5.04 10.65 2.53
C LEU A 18 4.02 11.58 3.20
N LEU A 19 3.88 11.50 4.52
CA LEU A 19 2.98 12.36 5.30
C LEU A 19 3.41 13.83 5.36
N ALA A 20 4.69 14.12 5.06
CA ALA A 20 5.20 15.49 4.99
C ALA A 20 4.75 16.25 3.72
N HIS A 21 4.18 15.57 2.74
CA HIS A 21 3.61 16.19 1.55
C HIS A 21 2.16 16.67 1.76
N GLU A 22 1.76 17.66 0.96
CA GLU A 22 0.38 18.15 0.92
C GLU A 22 -0.59 17.04 0.49
N GLU A 23 -1.86 17.16 0.92
CA GLU A 23 -2.86 16.11 0.72
C GLU A 23 -3.04 15.70 -0.75
N ASP A 24 -3.09 16.69 -1.64
CA ASP A 24 -3.25 16.48 -3.08
C ASP A 24 -2.02 15.80 -3.72
N GLU A 25 -0.84 15.90 -3.10
CA GLU A 25 0.40 15.28 -3.58
C GLU A 25 0.62 13.87 -3.04
N ARG A 26 0.07 13.55 -1.85
CA ARG A 26 0.32 12.29 -1.15
C ARG A 26 -0.01 11.06 -1.99
N ALA A 27 -1.11 11.10 -2.72
CA ALA A 27 -1.53 10.00 -3.60
C ALA A 27 -0.50 9.75 -4.71
N GLY A 28 -0.02 10.82 -5.34
CA GLY A 28 1.02 10.75 -6.37
C GLY A 28 2.34 10.21 -5.83
N MET A 29 2.77 10.69 -4.65
CA MET A 29 3.99 10.25 -3.99
C MET A 29 3.94 8.79 -3.55
N LEU A 30 2.79 8.33 -3.05
CA LEU A 30 2.58 6.92 -2.72
C LEU A 30 2.66 6.03 -3.98
N ASN A 31 2.00 6.44 -5.06
CA ASN A 31 2.05 5.73 -6.33
C ASN A 31 3.48 5.64 -6.89
N TYR A 32 4.21 6.76 -6.89
CA TYR A 32 5.62 6.80 -7.28
C TYR A 32 6.46 5.85 -6.43
N THR A 33 6.25 5.84 -5.11
CA THR A 33 7.00 5.02 -4.16
C THR A 33 6.80 3.53 -4.41
N ILE A 34 5.55 3.07 -4.55
CA ILE A 34 5.23 1.67 -4.81
C ILE A 34 5.79 1.25 -6.18
N SER A 35 5.57 2.06 -7.22
CA SER A 35 6.07 1.79 -8.57
C SER A 35 7.61 1.70 -8.60
N SER A 36 8.27 2.62 -7.91
CA SER A 36 9.73 2.68 -7.77
C SER A 36 10.31 1.49 -7.02
N LEU A 37 9.61 0.98 -6.01
CA LEU A 37 10.00 -0.21 -5.26
C LEU A 37 9.93 -1.45 -6.16
N LEU A 38 8.81 -1.64 -6.86
CA LEU A 38 8.62 -2.79 -7.75
C LEU A 38 9.62 -2.79 -8.90
N ALA A 39 9.91 -1.63 -9.49
CA ALA A 39 10.92 -1.50 -10.53
C ALA A 39 12.32 -1.91 -10.05
N ARG A 40 12.68 -1.59 -8.79
CA ARG A 40 13.97 -1.99 -8.19
C ARG A 40 14.03 -3.49 -7.90
N LEU A 41 12.95 -4.06 -7.35
CA LEU A 41 12.86 -5.51 -7.13
C LEU A 41 12.94 -6.29 -8.45
N SER A 42 12.27 -5.79 -9.50
CA SER A 42 12.29 -6.39 -10.83
C SER A 42 13.68 -6.44 -11.44
N LYS A 43 14.53 -5.43 -11.20
CA LYS A 43 15.92 -5.41 -11.68
C LYS A 43 16.78 -6.50 -11.00
N GLY A 44 16.49 -6.84 -9.75
CA GLY A 44 17.23 -7.88 -9.02
C GLY A 44 16.84 -9.31 -9.40
N GLU A 45 15.58 -9.53 -9.83
CA GLU A 45 15.04 -10.86 -10.11
C GLU A 45 14.89 -11.19 -11.61
N GLY A 46 15.07 -10.19 -12.48
CA GLY A 46 14.85 -10.29 -13.91
C GLY A 46 13.37 -10.17 -14.31
N ILE A 47 13.13 -9.70 -15.53
CA ILE A 47 11.78 -9.48 -16.07
C ILE A 47 11.31 -10.75 -16.79
N ASN A 48 10.32 -11.42 -16.22
CA ASN A 48 9.60 -12.51 -16.85
C ASN A 48 8.16 -12.58 -16.33
N TYR A 49 7.28 -13.28 -17.04
CA TYR A 49 5.86 -13.38 -16.70
C TYR A 49 5.61 -13.93 -15.30
N ARG A 50 6.44 -14.87 -14.82
CA ARG A 50 6.29 -15.43 -13.47
C ARG A 50 6.51 -14.35 -12.40
N ASN A 51 7.56 -13.55 -12.54
CA ASN A 51 7.87 -12.47 -11.59
C ASN A 51 6.82 -11.35 -11.66
N ILE A 52 6.38 -10.99 -12.87
CA ILE A 52 5.31 -10.00 -13.07
C ILE A 52 4.02 -10.47 -12.39
N ASN A 53 3.55 -11.69 -12.69
CA ASN A 53 2.32 -12.24 -12.11
C ASN A 53 2.38 -12.31 -10.59
N ARG A 54 3.55 -12.66 -10.02
CA ARG A 54 3.76 -12.69 -8.59
C ARG A 54 3.62 -11.29 -7.96
N MET A 55 4.27 -10.27 -8.52
CA MET A 55 4.18 -8.89 -8.01
C MET A 55 2.76 -8.35 -8.09
N ILE A 56 2.08 -8.59 -9.22
CA ILE A 56 0.67 -8.23 -9.39
C ILE A 56 -0.20 -8.93 -8.34
N GLY A 57 -0.02 -10.23 -8.12
CA GLY A 57 -0.76 -10.97 -7.09
C GLY A 57 -0.56 -10.42 -5.69
N VAL A 58 0.66 -9.98 -5.34
CA VAL A 58 0.94 -9.33 -4.05
C VAL A 58 0.20 -8.00 -3.93
N LEU A 59 0.23 -7.15 -4.96
CA LEU A 59 -0.50 -5.87 -4.95
C LEU A 59 -2.01 -6.07 -4.81
N GLU A 60 -2.57 -7.06 -5.50
CA GLU A 60 -4.00 -7.39 -5.38
C GLU A 60 -4.36 -7.80 -3.96
N CYS A 61 -3.55 -8.64 -3.31
CA CYS A 61 -3.75 -9.00 -1.91
C CYS A 61 -3.66 -7.78 -0.98
N VAL A 62 -2.69 -6.89 -1.19
CA VAL A 62 -2.53 -5.66 -0.39
C VAL A 62 -3.75 -4.74 -0.53
N LYS A 63 -4.26 -4.55 -1.75
CA LYS A 63 -5.46 -3.76 -2.02
C LYS A 63 -6.69 -4.32 -1.31
N LEU A 64 -6.90 -5.63 -1.39
CA LEU A 64 -8.02 -6.30 -0.72
C LEU A 64 -7.92 -6.17 0.80
N GLU A 65 -6.73 -6.33 1.37
CA GLU A 65 -6.52 -6.20 2.82
C GLU A 65 -6.69 -4.75 3.30
N LEU A 66 -6.30 -3.76 2.49
CA LEU A 66 -6.55 -2.35 2.76
C LEU A 66 -8.06 -2.07 2.85
N TYR A 67 -8.83 -2.56 1.88
CA TYR A 67 -10.28 -2.41 1.90
C TYR A 67 -10.90 -3.08 3.14
N ARG A 68 -10.52 -4.34 3.40
CA ARG A 68 -11.07 -5.12 4.51
C ARG A 68 -10.75 -4.53 5.89
N ARG A 69 -9.55 -3.95 6.09
CA ARG A 69 -9.11 -3.45 7.41
C ARG A 69 -9.37 -1.98 7.64
N LEU A 70 -9.46 -1.16 6.60
CA LEU A 70 -9.65 0.28 6.75
C LEU A 70 -10.98 0.75 6.18
N ALA A 71 -11.29 0.41 4.93
CA ALA A 71 -12.50 0.92 4.26
C ALA A 71 -13.76 0.36 4.92
N SER A 72 -13.86 -0.96 5.07
CA SER A 72 -15.06 -1.60 5.63
C SER A 72 -15.42 -1.11 7.05
N PRO A 73 -14.49 -1.03 8.02
CA PRO A 73 -14.82 -0.45 9.33
C PRO A 73 -15.23 1.03 9.28
N TYR A 74 -14.64 1.81 8.38
CA TYR A 74 -15.01 3.22 8.17
C TYR A 74 -16.41 3.35 7.56
N GLU A 75 -16.75 2.49 6.60
CA GLU A 75 -18.08 2.42 6.00
C GLU A 75 -19.14 2.04 7.04
N ASP A 76 -18.86 1.07 7.91
CA ASP A 76 -19.73 0.68 9.02
C ASP A 76 -20.00 1.86 9.97
N GLU A 77 -18.98 2.66 10.29
CA GLU A 77 -19.11 3.88 11.13
C GLU A 77 -19.99 4.95 10.43
N LYS A 78 -19.81 5.13 9.12
CA LYS A 78 -20.61 6.08 8.35
C LYS A 78 -22.05 5.65 8.17
N MET A 79 -22.30 4.35 8.04
CA MET A 79 -23.64 3.78 8.03
C MET A 79 -24.39 4.06 9.34
N GLN A 80 -23.72 3.95 10.49
CA GLN A 80 -24.31 4.30 11.79
C GLN A 80 -24.60 5.80 11.91
N SER A 81 -23.75 6.66 11.33
CA SER A 81 -23.85 8.12 11.45
C SER A 81 -24.85 8.75 10.48
N ASN A 82 -24.92 8.25 9.25
CA ASN A 82 -25.65 8.87 8.14
C ASN A 82 -26.85 8.05 7.66
N GLY A 83 -27.07 6.88 8.27
CA GLY A 83 -28.01 5.88 7.78
C GLY A 83 -27.38 5.01 6.71
N ASP A 84 -27.91 3.79 6.59
CA ASP A 84 -27.57 2.91 5.48
C ASP A 84 -28.17 3.47 4.18
N VAL A 85 -27.40 3.36 3.11
CA VAL A 85 -27.81 3.81 1.76
C VAL A 85 -28.53 2.68 1.01
N TYR A 86 -28.45 1.44 1.51
CA TYR A 86 -29.11 0.26 0.94
C TYR A 86 -30.43 -0.13 1.60
#